data_AF-B7PME4-F1
#
_entry.id   AF-B7PME4-F1
#
_cell.length_a   1.000
_cell.length_b   1.000
_cell.length_c   1.000
_cell.angle_alpha   90.00
_cell.angle_beta   90.00
_cell.angle_gamma   90.00
#
_symmetry.space_group_name_H-M   'P 1'
#
loop_
_entity.id
_entity.type
_entity.pdbx_description
1 polymer ?
#
loop_
_entity_poly.entity_id
_entity_poly.type
_entity_poly.pdbx_seq_one_letter_code
_entity_poly.pdbx_strand_id
1 'polypeptide(L)'
;MERVFLALAPGELGLVPEWQAVHFRFSESVQNLHVAKAHLWVFVSSNQSLSGAAWVTLYQVARDAVRGPHLVKVRTKEEKGNLRRGFWLQLEAKKLVSHWFRHPADNLGLVVHAYDAQGRKLLAVTDPPPGRDSLVSATVLRANDGASRASDQNGFLESYLSEGT
;
A
#
# COMPACT_ATOMS: atom_id res chain seq x y z
N MET A 1 8.88 6.32 15.92
CA MET A 1 8.03 5.70 14.88
C MET A 1 8.51 6.27 13.55
N GLU A 2 9.11 5.45 12.69
CA GLU A 2 9.76 5.94 11.47
C GLU A 2 8.72 6.07 10.35
N ARG A 3 8.69 7.23 9.69
CA ARG A 3 7.69 7.56 8.66
C ARG A 3 8.14 6.98 7.32
N VAL A 4 7.29 6.17 6.69
CA VAL A 4 7.45 5.77 5.28
C VAL A 4 6.84 6.89 4.44
N PHE A 5 7.65 7.53 3.59
CA PHE A 5 7.17 8.56 2.69
C PHE A 5 6.59 7.93 1.43
N LEU A 6 5.33 8.24 1.13
CA LEU A 6 4.81 8.08 -0.21
C LEU A 6 5.32 9.23 -1.08
N ALA A 7 5.89 8.88 -2.22
CA ALA A 7 6.14 9.83 -3.29
C ALA A 7 5.71 9.20 -4.61
N LEU A 8 5.39 10.04 -5.58
CA LEU A 8 5.41 9.61 -6.97
C LEU A 8 6.77 8.97 -7.25
N ALA A 9 6.76 7.92 -8.06
CA ALA A 9 7.99 7.25 -8.45
C ALA A 9 9.00 8.26 -9.01
N PRO A 10 10.27 8.24 -8.53
CA PRO A 10 11.29 9.16 -9.00
C PRO A 10 11.42 9.11 -10.53
N GLY A 11 11.56 10.27 -11.19
CA GLY A 11 11.67 10.34 -12.65
C GLY A 11 12.90 9.62 -13.21
N GLU A 12 13.95 9.49 -12.40
CA GLU A 12 15.15 8.67 -12.66
C GLU A 12 14.84 7.17 -12.84
N LEU A 13 13.72 6.69 -12.31
CA LEU A 13 13.25 5.34 -12.60
C LEU A 13 12.69 5.22 -14.02
N GLY A 14 12.58 6.28 -14.83
CA GLY A 14 12.16 6.19 -16.23
C GLY A 14 10.83 5.46 -16.42
N LEU A 15 9.92 5.58 -15.46
CA LEU A 15 8.63 4.91 -15.49
C LEU A 15 7.65 5.68 -16.36
N VAL A 16 6.70 4.93 -16.88
CA VAL A 16 5.60 5.41 -17.69
C VAL A 16 4.70 6.34 -16.84
N PRO A 17 4.60 7.65 -17.14
CA PRO A 17 3.91 8.61 -16.27
C PRO A 17 2.43 8.29 -16.01
N GLU A 18 1.72 7.74 -17.00
CA GLU A 18 0.31 7.38 -16.87
C GLU A 18 0.03 6.24 -15.88
N TRP A 19 1.07 5.50 -15.48
CA TRP A 19 0.95 4.46 -14.46
C TRP A 19 0.72 5.06 -13.08
N GLN A 20 1.09 6.33 -12.85
CA GLN A 20 0.97 6.98 -11.55
C GLN A 20 1.58 6.11 -10.44
N ALA A 21 2.76 5.54 -10.74
CA ALA A 21 3.42 4.61 -9.84
C ALA A 21 3.79 5.30 -8.52
N VAL A 22 3.48 4.63 -7.43
CA VAL A 22 3.74 5.07 -6.06
C VAL A 22 4.97 4.34 -5.55
N HIS A 23 6.00 5.08 -5.18
CA HIS A 23 7.25 4.52 -4.71
C HIS A 23 7.39 4.68 -3.20
N PHE A 24 7.84 3.62 -2.54
CA PHE A 24 8.03 3.57 -1.10
C PHE A 24 9.52 3.68 -0.80
N ARG A 25 9.92 4.63 0.05
CA ARG A 25 11.30 4.70 0.54
C ARG A 25 11.36 4.13 1.96
N PHE A 26 12.21 3.14 2.15
CA PHE A 26 12.52 2.56 3.44
C PHE A 26 13.96 2.93 3.81
N SER A 27 14.21 3.34 5.05
CA SER A 27 15.59 3.50 5.53
C SER A 27 16.27 2.15 5.67
N GLU A 28 17.61 2.13 5.67
CA GLU A 28 18.37 0.90 5.92
C GLU A 28 18.02 0.26 7.27
N SER A 29 17.78 1.08 8.30
CA SER A 29 17.35 0.61 9.63
C SER A 29 16.02 -0.14 9.57
N VAL A 30 15.08 0.31 8.72
CA VAL A 30 13.79 -0.37 8.50
C VAL A 30 13.95 -1.61 7.63
N GLN A 31 14.77 -1.56 6.57
CA GLN A 31 14.98 -2.68 5.65
C GLN A 31 15.59 -3.90 6.34
N ASN A 32 16.39 -3.70 7.39
CA ASN A 32 16.99 -4.79 8.18
C ASN A 32 16.00 -5.51 9.12
N LEU A 33 14.73 -5.08 9.17
CA LEU A 33 13.72 -5.67 10.06
C LEU A 33 12.97 -6.82 9.39
N HIS A 34 12.48 -7.75 10.22
CA HIS A 34 11.49 -8.72 9.78
C HIS A 34 10.09 -8.08 9.67
N VAL A 35 9.43 -8.27 8.53
CA VAL A 35 8.08 -7.75 8.27
C VAL A 35 7.03 -8.73 8.77
N ALA A 36 6.45 -8.53 9.95
CA ALA A 36 5.39 -9.45 10.40
C ALA A 36 4.02 -9.18 9.73
N LYS A 37 3.69 -7.92 9.40
CA LYS A 37 2.51 -7.51 8.61
C LYS A 37 2.86 -6.36 7.67
N ALA A 38 2.10 -6.16 6.60
CA ALA A 38 2.13 -4.93 5.81
C ALA A 38 0.82 -4.80 5.04
N HIS A 39 0.25 -3.59 5.02
CA HIS A 39 -0.98 -3.30 4.32
C HIS A 39 -0.82 -2.01 3.50
N LEU A 40 -1.36 -2.03 2.28
CA LEU A 40 -1.60 -0.85 1.49
C LEU A 40 -3.07 -0.46 1.64
N TRP A 41 -3.31 0.78 2.04
CA TRP A 41 -4.64 1.37 2.07
C TRP A 41 -4.88 2.15 0.78
N VAL A 42 -6.05 1.95 0.19
CA VAL A 42 -6.45 2.63 -1.05
C VAL A 42 -7.84 3.18 -0.85
N PHE A 43 -8.03 4.48 -1.08
CA PHE A 43 -9.35 5.05 -1.25
C PHE A 43 -9.76 4.97 -2.71
N VAL A 44 -10.87 4.32 -2.98
CA VAL A 44 -11.42 4.20 -4.33
C VAL A 44 -12.69 5.02 -4.41
N SER A 45 -12.76 5.89 -5.42
CA SER A 45 -13.90 6.76 -5.65
C SER A 45 -14.22 6.90 -7.14
N SER A 46 -15.38 7.47 -7.43
CA SER A 46 -15.81 7.80 -8.78
C SER A 46 -16.45 9.18 -8.78
N ASN A 47 -16.37 9.86 -9.92
CA ASN A 47 -17.13 11.08 -10.18
C ASN A 47 -18.63 10.79 -10.45
N GLN A 48 -19.01 9.51 -10.54
CA GLN A 48 -20.38 9.05 -10.75
C GLN A 48 -20.81 8.09 -9.63
N SER A 49 -22.12 7.94 -9.45
CA SER A 49 -22.64 6.94 -8.51
C SER A 49 -22.25 5.54 -8.98
N LEU A 50 -21.42 4.86 -8.19
CA LEU A 50 -21.11 3.45 -8.39
C LEU A 50 -22.30 2.60 -7.96
N SER A 51 -22.76 1.72 -8.86
CA SER A 51 -23.78 0.72 -8.59
C SER A 51 -23.20 -0.66 -8.88
N GLY A 52 -23.11 -1.51 -7.86
CA GLY A 52 -22.64 -2.89 -8.01
C GLY A 52 -21.25 -3.15 -7.40
N ALA A 53 -20.36 -3.71 -8.21
CA ALA A 53 -19.05 -4.18 -7.79
C ALA A 53 -17.90 -3.33 -8.39
N ALA A 54 -16.78 -3.29 -7.68
CA ALA A 54 -15.53 -2.70 -8.13
C ALA A 54 -14.38 -3.71 -7.99
N TRP A 55 -13.50 -3.75 -8.99
CA TRP A 55 -12.29 -4.58 -8.99
C TRP A 55 -11.08 -3.69 -8.85
N VAL A 56 -10.35 -3.87 -7.77
CA VAL A 56 -9.12 -3.13 -7.47
C VAL A 56 -7.94 -4.07 -7.63
N THR A 57 -7.08 -3.78 -8.59
CA THR A 57 -5.90 -4.57 -8.93
C THR A 57 -4.65 -3.81 -8.55
N LEU A 58 -3.81 -4.48 -7.75
CA LEU A 58 -2.48 -4.04 -7.39
C LEU A 58 -1.46 -4.67 -8.33
N TYR A 59 -0.62 -3.84 -8.92
CA TYR A 59 0.52 -4.23 -9.72
C TYR A 59 1.81 -3.77 -9.05
N GLN A 60 2.83 -4.60 -9.07
CA GLN A 60 4.20 -4.16 -8.84
C GLN A 60 4.80 -3.73 -10.17
N VAL A 61 5.62 -2.68 -10.14
CA VAL A 61 6.47 -2.34 -11.27
C VAL A 61 7.68 -3.24 -11.22
N ALA A 62 7.94 -3.95 -12.31
CA ALA A 62 9.14 -4.76 -12.51
C ALA A 62 9.92 -4.22 -13.71
N ARG A 63 11.21 -4.56 -13.77
CA ARG A 63 12.06 -4.25 -14.91
C ARG A 63 12.89 -5.47 -15.26
N ASP A 64 12.86 -5.84 -16.53
CA ASP A 64 13.79 -6.81 -17.09
C ASP A 64 14.60 -6.15 -18.22
N ALA A 65 15.74 -6.73 -18.55
CA ALA A 65 16.69 -6.15 -19.50
C ALA A 65 16.16 -6.08 -20.94
N VAL A 66 15.11 -6.85 -21.28
CA VAL A 66 14.63 -7.03 -22.66
C VAL A 66 13.37 -6.20 -22.91
N ARG A 67 12.43 -6.23 -21.98
CA ARG A 67 11.10 -5.61 -22.04
C ARG A 67 11.08 -4.21 -21.43
N GLY A 68 12.07 -3.87 -20.60
CA GLY A 68 12.06 -2.65 -19.82
C GLY A 68 11.01 -2.68 -18.70
N PRO A 69 10.57 -1.50 -18.22
CA PRO A 69 9.54 -1.41 -17.18
C PRO A 69 8.23 -2.08 -17.63
N HIS A 70 7.63 -2.89 -16.75
CA HIS A 70 6.33 -3.50 -16.99
C HIS A 70 5.59 -3.76 -15.67
N LEU A 71 4.27 -3.96 -15.76
CA LEU A 71 3.42 -4.24 -14.62
C LEU A 71 3.26 -5.74 -14.41
N VAL A 72 3.51 -6.20 -13.18
CA VAL A 72 3.24 -7.58 -12.75
C VAL A 72 2.09 -7.55 -11.75
N LYS A 73 1.01 -8.25 -12.06
CA LYS A 73 -0.18 -8.30 -11.20
C LYS A 73 0.17 -9.01 -9.88
N VAL A 74 0.00 -8.32 -8.77
CA VAL A 74 0.19 -8.86 -7.42
C VAL A 74 -1.10 -9.50 -6.93
N ARG A 75 -2.21 -8.76 -7.02
CA ARG A 75 -3.53 -9.23 -6.57
C ARG A 75 -4.66 -8.40 -7.16
N THR A 76 -5.84 -8.99 -7.22
CA THR A 76 -7.11 -8.29 -7.48
C THR A 76 -8.05 -8.54 -6.30
N LYS A 77 -8.75 -7.51 -5.86
CA LYS A 77 -9.81 -7.62 -4.85
C LYS A 77 -11.11 -7.06 -5.44
N GLU A 78 -12.19 -7.82 -5.30
CA GLU A 78 -13.54 -7.38 -5.62
C GLU A 78 -14.18 -6.80 -4.35
N GLU A 79 -14.79 -5.63 -4.48
CA GLU A 79 -15.59 -4.99 -3.43
C GLU A 79 -17.02 -4.82 -3.94
N LYS A 80 -18.01 -5.23 -3.14
CA LYS A 80 -19.44 -5.18 -3.49
C LYS A 80 -20.19 -4.32 -2.49
N GLY A 81 -21.14 -3.52 -2.95
CA GLY A 81 -22.06 -2.80 -2.06
C GLY A 81 -22.48 -1.44 -2.58
N ASN A 82 -22.91 -0.57 -1.67
CA ASN A 82 -23.24 0.81 -1.98
C ASN A 82 -21.98 1.67 -2.02
N LEU A 83 -21.33 1.71 -3.19
CA LEU A 83 -20.05 2.40 -3.39
C LEU A 83 -20.22 3.88 -3.78
N ARG A 84 -21.40 4.48 -3.57
CA ARG A 84 -21.76 5.83 -4.06
C ARG A 84 -20.85 6.96 -3.58
N ARG A 85 -20.20 6.81 -2.42
CA ARG A 85 -19.33 7.85 -1.82
C ARG A 85 -17.83 7.48 -1.87
N GLY A 86 -17.49 6.44 -2.63
CA GLY A 86 -16.19 5.79 -2.54
C GLY A 86 -16.05 4.93 -1.28
N PHE A 87 -14.94 4.21 -1.18
CA PHE A 87 -14.68 3.25 -0.12
C PHE A 87 -13.17 3.09 0.13
N TRP A 88 -12.82 2.75 1.36
CA TRP A 88 -11.46 2.37 1.72
C TRP A 88 -11.25 0.87 1.52
N LEU A 89 -10.09 0.52 0.98
CA LEU A 89 -9.68 -0.84 0.74
C LEU A 89 -8.33 -1.13 1.38
N GLN A 90 -8.27 -2.18 2.19
CA GLN A 90 -7.02 -2.73 2.69
C GLN A 90 -6.54 -3.86 1.77
N LEU A 91 -5.31 -3.75 1.29
CA LEU A 91 -4.62 -4.75 0.47
C LEU A 91 -3.41 -5.26 1.25
N GLU A 92 -3.32 -6.57 1.47
CA GLU A 92 -2.15 -7.19 2.09
C GLU A 92 -0.94 -7.11 1.14
N ALA A 93 0.18 -6.61 1.66
CA ALA A 93 1.42 -6.38 0.91
C ALA A 93 2.65 -7.01 1.61
N LYS A 94 2.46 -7.83 2.65
CA LYS A 94 3.55 -8.42 3.45
C LYS A 94 4.64 -9.04 2.59
N LYS A 95 4.28 -10.00 1.73
CA LYS A 95 5.24 -10.72 0.89
C LYS A 95 6.07 -9.80 -0.01
N LEU A 96 5.42 -8.76 -0.53
CA LEU A 96 6.06 -7.77 -1.41
C LEU A 96 7.05 -6.89 -0.63
N VAL A 97 6.64 -6.36 0.52
CA VAL A 97 7.53 -5.54 1.36
C VAL A 97 8.69 -6.38 1.90
N SER A 98 8.45 -7.62 2.34
CA SER A 98 9.51 -8.56 2.74
C SER A 98 10.49 -8.90 1.61
N HIS A 99 10.04 -8.85 0.35
CA HIS A 99 10.91 -9.03 -0.80
C HIS A 99 11.79 -7.79 -1.00
N TRP A 100 11.20 -6.60 -1.01
CA TRP A 100 11.96 -5.35 -1.16
C TRP A 100 12.95 -5.07 -0.04
N PHE A 101 12.70 -5.55 1.18
CA PHE A 101 13.66 -5.42 2.27
C PHE A 101 14.93 -6.25 2.02
N ARG A 102 14.80 -7.39 1.34
CA ARG A 102 15.92 -8.25 0.93
C ARG A 102 16.54 -7.82 -0.39
N HIS A 103 15.74 -7.22 -1.28
CA HIS A 103 16.14 -6.75 -2.60
C HIS A 103 15.63 -5.32 -2.84
N PRO A 104 16.24 -4.29 -2.23
CA PRO A 104 15.75 -2.91 -2.32
C PRO A 104 15.74 -2.35 -3.74
N ALA A 105 16.64 -2.82 -4.60
CA ALA A 105 16.71 -2.43 -6.02
C ALA A 105 15.47 -2.85 -6.82
N ASP A 106 14.73 -3.86 -6.37
CA ASP A 106 13.51 -4.35 -7.03
C ASP A 106 12.27 -3.52 -6.66
N ASN A 107 12.41 -2.56 -5.73
CA ASN A 107 11.34 -1.63 -5.39
C ASN A 107 11.27 -0.50 -6.42
N LEU A 108 10.55 -0.76 -7.51
CA LEU A 108 10.25 0.25 -8.53
C LEU A 108 8.87 0.91 -8.32
N GLY A 109 8.18 0.54 -7.24
CA GLY A 109 6.87 1.08 -6.87
C GLY A 109 5.67 0.19 -7.23
N LEU A 110 4.49 0.71 -6.90
CA LEU A 110 3.19 0.06 -7.07
C LEU A 110 2.30 0.88 -7.97
N VAL A 111 1.43 0.19 -8.70
CA VAL A 111 0.36 0.79 -9.47
C VAL A 111 -0.96 0.17 -9.02
N VAL A 112 -1.95 1.01 -8.76
CA VAL A 112 -3.29 0.57 -8.41
C VAL A 112 -4.24 0.96 -9.52
N HIS A 113 -4.89 -0.03 -10.10
CA HIS A 113 -6.00 0.19 -11.02
C HIS A 113 -7.30 -0.23 -10.35
N ALA A 114 -8.35 0.57 -10.53
CA ALA A 114 -9.68 0.25 -10.07
C ALA A 114 -10.67 0.40 -11.23
N TYR A 115 -11.59 -0.55 -11.36
CA TYR A 115 -12.62 -0.55 -12.40
C TYR A 115 -13.96 -0.97 -11.82
N ASP A 116 -15.06 -0.42 -12.33
CA ASP A 116 -16.41 -0.91 -12.01
C ASP A 116 -16.86 -2.05 -12.93
N ALA A 117 -18.09 -2.53 -12.71
CA ALA A 117 -18.69 -3.63 -13.48
C ALA A 117 -18.90 -3.31 -14.96
N GLN A 118 -18.86 -2.03 -15.35
CA GLN A 118 -18.96 -1.59 -16.72
C GLN A 118 -17.57 -1.38 -17.35
N GLY A 119 -16.49 -1.69 -16.64
CA GLY A 119 -15.12 -1.52 -17.10
C GLY A 119 -14.63 -0.07 -17.07
N ARG A 120 -15.35 0.84 -16.39
CA ARG A 120 -14.95 2.25 -16.28
C ARG A 120 -13.87 2.40 -15.22
N LYS A 121 -12.81 3.14 -15.54
CA LYS A 121 -11.70 3.41 -14.61
C LYS A 121 -12.20 4.28 -13.44
N LEU A 122 -11.90 3.83 -12.23
CA LEU A 122 -12.17 4.53 -10.98
C LEU A 122 -10.93 5.28 -10.51
N LEU A 123 -11.13 6.31 -9.71
CA LEU A 123 -10.04 7.02 -9.05
C LEU A 123 -9.57 6.18 -7.86
N ALA A 124 -8.28 5.86 -7.82
CA ALA A 124 -7.65 5.16 -6.73
C ALA A 124 -6.54 6.04 -6.16
N VAL A 125 -6.68 6.43 -4.89
CA VAL A 125 -5.72 7.26 -4.17
C VAL A 125 -5.11 6.42 -3.06
N THR A 126 -3.79 6.45 -2.96
CA THR A 126 -3.04 5.69 -1.93
C THR A 126 -2.63 6.56 -0.74
N ASP A 127 -2.93 7.86 -0.78
CA ASP A 127 -2.71 8.78 0.33
C ASP A 127 -3.52 8.34 1.56
N PRO A 128 -2.99 8.55 2.78
CA PRO A 128 -3.64 8.11 3.99
C PRO A 128 -4.95 8.89 4.23
N PRO A 129 -5.90 8.32 4.98
CA PRO A 129 -7.09 9.04 5.40
C PRO A 129 -6.74 10.23 6.31
N PRO A 130 -7.54 11.31 6.32
CA PRO A 130 -7.41 12.38 7.31
C PRO A 130 -7.52 11.82 8.74
N GLY A 131 -6.62 12.22 9.65
CA GLY A 131 -6.54 11.69 11.02
C GLY A 131 -5.84 10.34 11.13
N ARG A 132 -5.28 9.85 10.00
CA ARG A 132 -4.56 8.59 9.86
C ARG A 132 -3.27 8.81 9.07
N ASP A 133 -2.60 9.94 9.29
CA ASP A 133 -1.39 10.38 8.59
C ASP A 133 -0.21 9.39 8.68
N SER A 134 -0.32 8.34 9.50
CA SER A 134 0.64 7.24 9.63
C SER A 134 0.25 5.96 8.86
N LEU A 135 -0.90 5.89 8.18
CA LEU A 135 -1.49 4.66 7.65
C LEU A 135 -1.17 4.32 6.19
N VAL A 136 -0.30 5.09 5.54
CA VAL A 136 0.62 4.46 4.56
C VAL A 136 1.77 3.80 5.32
N SER A 137 1.40 3.00 6.31
CA SER A 137 2.31 2.14 7.02
C SER A 137 2.31 0.82 6.30
N ALA A 138 3.41 0.51 5.61
CA ALA A 138 3.93 -0.83 5.80
C ALA A 138 4.19 -0.95 7.32
N THR A 139 3.21 -1.43 8.10
CA THR A 139 3.38 -1.63 9.54
C THR A 139 4.32 -2.81 9.75
N VAL A 140 5.62 -2.56 9.68
CA VAL A 140 6.66 -3.56 9.99
C VAL A 140 6.58 -3.86 11.49
N LEU A 141 5.77 -4.85 11.83
CA LEU A 141 5.67 -5.35 13.19
C LEU A 141 6.92 -6.20 13.48
N ARG A 142 7.64 -5.84 14.55
CA ARG A 142 8.76 -6.64 15.10
C ARG A 142 8.29 -8.05 15.40
N ALA A 143 9.08 -9.05 15.00
CA ALA A 143 9.16 -10.30 15.73
C ALA A 143 10.61 -10.43 16.18
N ASN A 144 10.85 -10.39 17.49
CA ASN A 144 12.16 -10.76 18.05
C ASN A 144 12.33 -12.28 17.86
N ASP A 145 13.47 -12.69 17.31
CA ASP A 145 13.93 -14.06 17.39
C ASP A 145 14.22 -14.44 18.85
N GLY A 146 13.91 -15.70 19.17
CA GLY A 146 13.53 -16.13 20.52
C GLY A 146 14.61 -16.08 21.60
N ALA A 147 14.16 -15.69 22.80
CA ALA A 147 14.58 -16.27 24.08
C ALA A 147 13.57 -15.88 25.20
N SER A 148 12.87 -16.89 25.72
CA SER A 148 12.24 -17.05 27.05
C SER A 148 11.27 -16.01 27.65
N ARG A 149 10.02 -16.49 27.81
CA ARG A 149 9.12 -16.37 28.97
C ARG A 149 9.14 -15.06 29.79
N ALA A 150 8.12 -14.23 29.59
CA ALA A 150 7.30 -13.67 30.66
C ALA A 150 6.01 -13.06 30.07
N SER A 151 4.88 -13.63 30.50
CA SER A 151 3.60 -13.02 30.83
C SER A 151 3.10 -11.77 30.09
N ASP A 152 1.93 -11.92 29.47
CA ASP A 152 0.81 -10.98 29.47
C ASP A 152 1.10 -9.48 29.33
N GLN A 153 0.83 -8.97 28.14
CA GLN A 153 -0.11 -7.86 27.95
C GLN A 153 -0.44 -7.69 26.46
N ASN A 154 -1.71 -7.90 26.12
CA ASN A 154 -2.32 -7.41 24.88
C ASN A 154 -2.23 -5.88 24.86
N GLY A 155 -1.16 -5.34 24.28
CA GLY A 155 -0.96 -3.90 24.12
C GLY A 155 -1.57 -3.38 22.82
N PHE A 156 -2.90 -3.32 22.77
CA PHE A 156 -3.62 -2.47 21.81
C PHE A 156 -3.52 -1.03 22.35
N LEU A 157 -2.60 -0.22 21.82
CA LEU A 157 -2.49 1.19 22.19
C LEU A 157 -3.29 2.04 21.20
N GLU A 158 -4.58 2.18 21.51
CA GLU A 158 -5.37 3.35 21.15
C GLU A 158 -4.79 4.55 21.92
N SER A 159 -4.42 5.63 21.22
CA SER A 159 -4.11 6.92 21.87
C SER A 159 -4.85 8.05 21.17
N TYR A 160 -5.97 8.38 21.80
CA TYR A 160 -6.62 9.67 22.04
C TYR A 160 -6.61 10.79 20.98
N LEU A 161 -7.85 11.20 20.70
CA LEU A 161 -8.29 12.55 20.37
C LEU A 161 -7.53 13.62 21.18
N SER A 162 -7.14 14.70 20.51
CA SER A 162 -7.01 16.01 21.13
C SER A 162 -7.89 16.98 20.36
N GLU A 163 -8.88 17.52 21.06
CA GLU A 163 -9.60 18.75 20.72
C GLU A 163 -8.64 19.95 20.64
N GLY A 164 -9.14 21.04 20.05
CA GLY A 164 -8.64 22.42 20.16
C GLY A 164 -7.75 22.82 18.99
N THR A 165 -8.12 23.76 18.10
CA THR A 165 -8.96 24.95 18.29
C THR A 165 -9.61 25.35 16.98
#